data_AF-A0A1S9PEH5-F1
#
_entry.id   AF-A0A1S9PEH5-F1
#
_cell.length_a   1.000
_cell.length_b   1.000
_cell.length_c   1.000
_cell.angle_alpha   90.00
_cell.angle_beta   90.00
_cell.angle_gamma   90.00
#
_symmetry.space_group_name_H-M   'P 1'
#
loop_
_entity.id
_entity.type
_entity.pdbx_description
1 polymer ?
#
loop_
_entity_poly.entity_id
_entity_poly.type
_entity_poly.pdbx_seq_one_letter_code
_entity_poly.pdbx_strand_id
1 'polypeptide(L)'
;MRHAVVLWLPVAIAWLLHSCAHNKKLYTSDCSADISYKKIGYAALADSITHYDKQYVEVSGRFAEGKDLSALVNDSLYAIHGESRAFWINFSQDCPLYLKGTHQGFFASEDGAGNKLNDRMVTVRGRVDLRQKGHNKAYRATIDDISYIEIE
;
A
#
# COMPACT_ATOMS: atom_id res chain seq x y z
N MET A 1 -22.46 59.96 -16.38
CA MET A 1 -22.98 58.64 -15.96
C MET A 1 -21.82 57.67 -15.99
N ARG A 2 -21.41 57.17 -14.82
CA ARG A 2 -20.13 56.49 -14.59
C ARG A 2 -20.26 54.98 -14.82
N HIS A 3 -19.21 54.46 -15.43
CA HIS A 3 -18.86 53.08 -15.79
C HIS A 3 -19.56 51.96 -15.00
N ALA A 4 -20.32 51.12 -15.70
CA ALA A 4 -20.69 49.80 -15.25
C ALA A 4 -19.43 48.92 -15.29
N VAL A 5 -18.75 48.82 -14.15
CA VAL A 5 -17.59 47.94 -13.97
C VAL A 5 -18.08 46.51 -14.08
N VAL A 6 -17.58 45.84 -15.12
CA VAL A 6 -17.77 44.43 -15.46
C VAL A 6 -17.40 43.56 -14.26
N LEU A 7 -18.42 43.14 -13.52
CA LEU A 7 -18.32 42.33 -12.30
C LEU A 7 -18.33 40.82 -12.63
N TRP A 8 -17.57 40.42 -13.65
CA TRP A 8 -17.49 39.03 -14.15
C TRP A 8 -16.16 38.34 -13.82
N LEU A 9 -15.27 38.99 -13.07
CA LEU A 9 -13.98 38.39 -12.68
C LEU A 9 -14.01 37.37 -11.51
N PRO A 10 -14.95 37.38 -10.54
CA PRO A 10 -14.82 36.48 -9.38
C PRO A 10 -15.27 35.03 -9.67
N VAL A 11 -15.96 34.77 -10.78
CA VAL A 11 -16.49 33.42 -11.10
C VAL A 11 -15.44 32.52 -11.74
N ALA A 12 -14.47 33.07 -12.47
CA ALA A 12 -13.44 32.29 -13.17
C ALA A 12 -12.37 31.71 -12.24
N ILE A 13 -12.13 32.32 -11.06
CA ILE A 13 -11.10 31.87 -10.10
C ILE A 13 -11.59 30.64 -9.30
N ALA A 14 -12.91 30.48 -9.10
CA ALA A 14 -13.47 29.34 -8.37
C ALA A 14 -13.34 27.99 -9.11
N TRP A 15 -13.17 28.02 -10.44
CA TRP A 15 -13.03 26.81 -11.27
C TRP A 15 -11.60 26.24 -11.31
N LEU A 16 -10.59 27.02 -10.93
CA LEU A 16 -9.19 26.57 -10.92
C LEU A 16 -8.79 25.83 -9.63
N LEU A 17 -9.70 25.72 -8.65
CA LEU A 17 -9.45 25.04 -7.37
C LEU A 17 -10.07 23.63 -7.29
N HIS A 18 -10.78 23.16 -8.32
CA HIS A 18 -11.09 21.74 -8.51
C HIS A 18 -10.02 21.14 -9.42
N SER A 19 -9.20 20.16 -9.09
CA SER A 19 -9.02 19.33 -7.91
C SER A 19 -7.91 18.37 -8.36
N CYS A 20 -6.70 18.47 -7.81
CA CYS A 20 -5.77 17.33 -7.85
C CYS A 20 -6.35 16.24 -6.92
N ALA A 21 -7.37 15.53 -7.39
CA ALA A 21 -7.83 14.32 -6.72
C ALA A 21 -6.81 13.23 -7.05
N HIS A 22 -5.87 13.00 -6.13
CA HIS A 22 -5.03 11.81 -6.19
C HIS A 22 -5.97 10.61 -5.97
N ASN A 23 -6.33 9.93 -7.06
CA ASN A 23 -7.26 8.81 -7.01
C ASN A 23 -6.56 7.62 -6.35
N LYS A 24 -6.84 7.41 -5.07
CA LYS A 24 -6.40 6.23 -4.33
C LYS A 24 -6.91 4.96 -5.03
N LYS A 25 -6.01 4.05 -5.38
CA LYS A 25 -6.40 2.74 -5.92
C LYS A 25 -6.52 1.75 -4.77
N LEU A 26 -7.67 1.10 -4.68
CA LEU A 26 -7.96 0.14 -3.62
C LEU A 26 -8.20 -1.24 -4.23
N TYR A 27 -7.38 -2.20 -3.83
CA TYR A 27 -7.49 -3.60 -4.19
C TYR A 27 -7.92 -4.43 -2.99
N THR A 28 -8.87 -5.34 -3.19
CA THR A 28 -9.41 -6.20 -2.14
C THR A 28 -9.52 -7.64 -2.63
N SER A 29 -9.50 -8.58 -1.69
CA SER A 29 -9.82 -9.99 -1.91
C SER A 29 -10.81 -10.47 -0.86
N ASP A 30 -11.66 -11.41 -1.23
CA ASP A 30 -12.65 -12.01 -0.34
C ASP A 30 -12.06 -13.14 0.53
N CYS A 31 -10.77 -13.48 0.35
CA CYS A 31 -10.12 -14.59 1.05
C CYS A 31 -10.08 -14.44 2.59
N SER A 32 -10.40 -13.26 3.12
CA SER A 32 -10.31 -12.95 4.55
C SER A 32 -11.31 -11.86 4.98
N ALA A 33 -12.54 -11.92 4.44
CA ALA A 33 -13.58 -10.92 4.67
C ALA A 33 -14.00 -10.77 6.15
N ASP A 34 -14.01 -11.87 6.91
CA ASP A 34 -14.45 -11.89 8.32
C ASP A 34 -13.31 -11.74 9.34
N ILE A 35 -12.11 -11.41 8.88
CA ILE A 35 -10.94 -11.28 9.74
C ILE A 35 -10.83 -9.85 10.28
N SER A 36 -10.58 -9.73 11.59
CA SER A 36 -10.25 -8.45 12.21
C SER A 36 -8.75 -8.17 12.07
N TYR A 37 -8.41 -7.01 11.52
CA TYR A 37 -7.03 -6.57 11.34
C TYR A 37 -6.64 -5.58 12.42
N LYS A 38 -5.53 -5.84 13.10
CA LYS A 38 -4.97 -4.91 14.07
C LYS A 38 -4.20 -3.81 13.33
N LYS A 39 -4.73 -2.59 13.35
CA LYS A 39 -4.01 -1.42 12.84
C LYS A 39 -2.80 -1.11 13.70
N ILE A 40 -1.63 -1.04 13.09
CA ILE A 40 -0.37 -0.78 13.78
C ILE A 40 0.58 0.05 12.92
N GLY A 41 1.27 0.99 13.55
CA GLY A 41 2.33 1.74 12.88
C GLY A 41 3.53 0.86 12.55
N TYR A 42 4.17 1.14 11.41
CA TYR A 42 5.31 0.35 10.93
C TYR A 42 6.40 0.13 11.98
N ALA A 43 6.87 1.19 12.64
CA ALA A 43 7.96 1.11 13.61
C ALA A 43 7.58 0.21 14.79
N ALA A 44 6.38 0.39 15.33
CA ALA A 44 5.85 -0.44 16.40
C ALA A 44 5.77 -1.92 15.99
N LEU A 45 5.29 -2.21 14.77
CA LEU A 45 5.26 -3.57 14.24
C LEU A 45 6.68 -4.16 14.12
N ALA A 46 7.65 -3.40 13.62
CA ALA A 46 9.02 -3.87 13.44
C ALA A 46 9.74 -4.17 14.77
N ASP A 47 9.56 -3.29 15.75
CA ASP A 47 10.18 -3.41 17.07
C ASP A 47 9.57 -4.57 17.89
N SER A 48 8.27 -4.80 17.75
CA SER A 48 7.52 -5.79 18.53
C SER A 48 7.05 -7.01 17.74
N ILE A 49 7.67 -7.29 16.58
CA ILE A 49 7.19 -8.28 15.59
C ILE A 49 6.91 -9.67 16.16
N THR A 50 7.66 -10.09 17.19
CA THR A 50 7.49 -11.38 17.87
C THR A 50 6.11 -11.54 18.52
N HIS A 51 5.48 -10.44 18.92
CA HIS A 51 4.14 -10.42 19.50
C HIS A 51 3.01 -10.54 18.47
N TYR A 52 3.34 -10.48 17.18
CA TYR A 52 2.36 -10.47 16.09
C TYR A 52 2.44 -11.72 15.23
N ASP A 53 3.28 -12.71 15.55
CA ASP A 53 3.34 -13.96 14.77
C ASP A 53 1.94 -14.56 14.60
N LYS A 54 1.59 -14.88 13.36
CA LYS A 54 0.28 -15.40 12.93
C LYS A 54 -0.93 -14.50 13.17
N GLN A 55 -0.73 -13.24 13.58
CA GLN A 55 -1.80 -12.26 13.69
C GLN A 55 -1.99 -11.48 12.39
N TYR A 56 -3.24 -11.04 12.18
CA TYR A 56 -3.62 -10.21 11.05
C TYR A 56 -3.46 -8.73 11.41
N VAL A 57 -2.75 -7.99 10.56
CA VAL A 57 -2.38 -6.58 10.79
C VAL A 57 -2.78 -5.72 9.60
N GLU A 58 -3.05 -4.45 9.88
CA GLU A 58 -3.08 -3.36 8.89
C GLU A 58 -1.87 -2.48 9.15
N VAL A 59 -0.99 -2.34 8.16
CA VAL A 59 0.25 -1.56 8.27
C VAL A 59 0.51 -0.78 6.99
N SER A 60 0.98 0.45 7.14
CA SER A 60 1.37 1.32 6.04
C SER A 60 2.89 1.44 5.94
N GLY A 61 3.40 1.58 4.73
CA GLY A 61 4.81 1.81 4.45
C GLY A 61 5.04 2.07 2.96
N ARG A 62 6.27 2.39 2.59
CA ARG A 62 6.64 2.55 1.20
C ARG A 62 6.91 1.17 0.58
N PHE A 63 6.38 0.93 -0.61
CA PHE A 63 6.60 -0.32 -1.31
C PHE A 63 7.88 -0.26 -2.15
N ALA A 64 8.71 -1.29 -2.05
CA ALA A 64 9.94 -1.43 -2.83
C ALA A 64 9.82 -2.68 -3.71
N GLU A 65 9.98 -2.49 -5.02
CA GLU A 65 9.93 -3.56 -6.03
C GLU A 65 11.30 -3.75 -6.69
N GLY A 66 11.61 -5.00 -7.02
CA GLY A 66 12.80 -5.37 -7.77
C GLY A 66 12.71 -6.84 -8.20
N LYS A 67 13.73 -7.32 -8.91
CA LYS A 67 13.74 -8.68 -9.49
C LYS A 67 13.44 -9.79 -8.48
N ASP A 68 13.87 -9.61 -7.23
CA ASP A 68 13.64 -10.51 -6.11
C ASP A 68 13.18 -9.74 -4.85
N LEU A 69 12.56 -8.57 -5.05
CA LEU A 69 12.18 -7.63 -4.00
C LEU A 69 10.68 -7.32 -4.10
N SER A 70 9.92 -7.66 -3.06
CA SER A 70 8.52 -7.31 -2.84
C SER A 70 8.40 -6.96 -1.37
N ALA A 71 8.76 -5.72 -1.01
CA ALA A 71 8.95 -5.36 0.39
C ALA A 71 8.21 -4.08 0.77
N LEU A 72 7.66 -4.10 1.97
CA LEU A 72 7.19 -2.90 2.64
C LEU A 72 8.32 -2.37 3.52
N VAL A 73 8.71 -1.13 3.29
CA VAL A 73 9.81 -0.44 3.96
C VAL A 73 9.33 0.83 4.65
N ASN A 74 10.12 1.32 5.60
CA ASN A 74 9.94 2.63 6.19
C ASN A 74 11.13 3.50 5.81
N ASP A 75 10.89 4.62 5.13
CA ASP A 75 11.91 5.48 4.53
C ASP A 75 13.05 5.84 5.51
N SER A 76 12.71 6.16 6.76
CA SER A 76 13.71 6.56 7.77
C SER A 76 14.51 5.38 8.31
N LEU A 77 13.91 4.18 8.39
CA LEU A 77 14.54 3.00 8.99
C LEU A 77 15.26 2.14 7.95
N TYR A 78 14.82 2.17 6.69
CA TYR A 78 15.38 1.38 5.60
C TYR A 78 16.76 1.88 5.18
N ALA A 79 16.95 3.20 5.10
CA ALA A 79 18.25 3.80 4.79
C ALA A 79 19.35 3.43 5.81
N ILE A 80 18.97 3.07 7.05
CA ILE A 80 19.90 2.80 8.15
C ILE A 80 20.10 1.31 8.37
N HIS A 81 19.03 0.50 8.26
CA HIS A 81 19.05 -0.91 8.64
C HIS A 81 18.76 -1.90 7.50
N GLY A 82 18.49 -1.39 6.29
CA GLY A 82 18.20 -2.19 5.10
C GLY A 82 17.04 -3.18 5.31
N GLU A 83 17.19 -4.37 4.73
CA GLU A 83 16.18 -5.43 4.70
C GLU A 83 15.82 -5.97 6.10
N SER A 84 16.72 -5.86 7.08
CA SER A 84 16.51 -6.40 8.44
C SER A 84 15.37 -5.74 9.22
N ARG A 85 14.91 -4.57 8.75
CA ARG A 85 13.72 -3.86 9.26
C ARG A 85 12.61 -3.74 8.23
N ALA A 86 12.75 -4.37 7.07
CA ALA A 86 11.73 -4.47 6.02
C ALA A 86 10.83 -5.68 6.25
N PHE A 87 9.59 -5.60 5.74
CA PHE A 87 8.67 -6.73 5.70
C PHE A 87 8.54 -7.26 4.28
N TRP A 88 8.72 -8.56 4.10
CA TRP A 88 8.45 -9.19 2.81
C TRP A 88 6.93 -9.26 2.61
N ILE A 89 6.44 -8.84 1.46
CA ILE A 89 5.02 -8.93 1.09
C ILE A 89 4.86 -10.10 0.14
N ASN A 90 4.19 -11.14 0.61
CA ASN A 90 3.98 -12.36 -0.14
C ASN A 90 2.59 -12.36 -0.78
N PHE A 91 2.57 -12.09 -2.08
CA PHE A 91 1.37 -12.21 -2.89
C PHE A 91 1.17 -13.67 -3.30
N SER A 92 0.14 -14.32 -2.74
CA SER A 92 -0.26 -15.66 -3.16
C SER A 92 -1.30 -15.59 -4.29
N GLN A 93 -1.28 -16.60 -5.17
CA GLN A 93 -2.35 -16.82 -6.15
C GLN A 93 -3.65 -17.31 -5.51
N ASP A 94 -3.58 -17.86 -4.28
CA ASP A 94 -4.74 -18.36 -3.54
C ASP A 94 -5.65 -17.23 -3.01
N CYS A 95 -5.10 -16.03 -2.88
CA CYS A 95 -5.83 -14.83 -2.47
C CYS A 95 -5.62 -13.71 -3.52
N PRO A 96 -6.26 -13.81 -4.69
CA PRO A 96 -6.10 -12.81 -5.73
C PRO A 96 -6.75 -11.49 -5.31
N LEU A 97 -6.01 -10.40 -5.53
CA LEU A 97 -6.46 -9.03 -5.29
C LEU A 97 -7.10 -8.46 -6.55
N TYR A 98 -8.26 -7.82 -6.41
CA TYR A 98 -8.95 -7.13 -7.50
C TYR A 98 -9.20 -5.67 -7.15
N LEU A 99 -9.12 -4.80 -8.15
CA LEU A 99 -9.49 -3.39 -8.00
C LEU A 99 -10.96 -3.32 -7.55
N LYS A 100 -11.22 -2.60 -6.45
CA LYS A 100 -12.54 -2.57 -5.82
C LYS A 100 -13.63 -2.13 -6.79
N GLY A 101 -14.68 -2.93 -6.89
CA GLY A 101 -15.81 -2.70 -7.79
C GLY A 101 -15.55 -3.13 -9.25
N THR A 102 -14.42 -3.78 -9.53
CA THR A 102 -14.10 -4.34 -10.84
C THR A 102 -13.55 -5.77 -10.72
N HIS A 103 -13.33 -6.44 -11.85
CA HIS A 103 -12.64 -7.75 -11.91
C HIS A 103 -11.18 -7.61 -12.37
N GLN A 104 -10.63 -6.40 -12.33
CA GLN A 104 -9.26 -6.14 -12.76
C GLN A 104 -8.29 -6.59 -11.67
N GLY A 105 -7.50 -7.63 -11.96
CA GLY A 105 -6.53 -8.17 -11.02
C GLY A 105 -5.40 -7.18 -10.70
N PHE A 106 -4.84 -7.27 -9.49
CA PHE A 106 -3.74 -6.43 -9.04
C PHE A 106 -2.47 -6.55 -9.90
N PHE A 107 -2.22 -7.74 -10.49
CA PHE A 107 -1.12 -7.95 -11.42
C PHE A 107 -1.53 -7.83 -12.89
N ALA A 108 -2.81 -7.55 -13.19
CA ALA A 108 -3.24 -7.31 -14.56
C ALA A 108 -2.70 -5.95 -15.00
N SER A 109 -1.80 -5.94 -15.98
CA SER A 109 -1.28 -4.69 -16.55
C SER A 109 -2.34 -4.03 -17.43
N GLU A 110 -2.48 -2.71 -17.34
CA GLU A 110 -3.19 -1.94 -18.36
C GLU A 110 -2.36 -1.85 -19.67
N ASP A 111 -1.02 -1.81 -19.56
CA ASP A 111 -0.10 -1.52 -20.68
C ASP A 111 1.10 -2.49 -20.83
N GLY A 112 1.03 -3.70 -20.29
CA GLY A 112 2.15 -4.66 -20.25
C GLY A 112 3.18 -4.39 -19.13
N ALA A 113 3.16 -3.20 -18.53
CA ALA A 113 3.82 -2.92 -17.25
C ALA A 113 2.80 -3.16 -16.13
N GLY A 114 3.07 -4.12 -15.22
CA GLY A 114 2.25 -4.30 -14.02
C GLY A 114 2.10 -3.01 -13.22
N ASN A 115 1.20 -3.00 -12.23
CA ASN A 115 1.05 -1.85 -11.34
C ASN A 115 2.40 -1.51 -10.69
N LYS A 116 3.02 -0.41 -11.10
CA LYS A 116 4.28 0.06 -10.50
C LYS A 116 3.97 0.53 -9.08
N LEU A 117 4.22 -0.31 -8.08
CA LEU A 117 4.11 0.08 -6.68
C LEU A 117 5.40 0.72 -6.17
N ASN A 118 6.52 0.48 -6.86
CA ASN A 118 7.81 0.97 -6.41
C ASN A 118 7.76 2.45 -6.02
N ASP A 119 8.30 2.73 -4.84
CA ASP A 119 8.40 4.07 -4.24
C ASP A 119 7.05 4.69 -3.82
N ARG A 120 5.93 3.95 -3.87
CA ARG A 120 4.62 4.44 -3.43
C ARG A 120 4.31 4.08 -1.99
N MET A 121 3.62 4.98 -1.31
CA MET A 121 3.03 4.69 0.00
C MET A 121 1.85 3.74 -0.20
N VAL A 122 1.86 2.63 0.53
CA VAL A 122 0.78 1.64 0.49
C VAL A 122 0.36 1.27 1.90
N THR A 123 -0.91 0.94 2.04
CA THR A 123 -1.45 0.27 3.23
C THR A 123 -1.82 -1.14 2.85
N VAL A 124 -1.28 -2.13 3.57
CA VAL A 124 -1.54 -3.55 3.33
C VAL A 124 -2.26 -4.15 4.53
N ARG A 125 -3.13 -5.12 4.26
CA ARG A 125 -3.67 -6.02 5.29
C ARG A 125 -3.29 -7.45 4.98
N GLY A 126 -2.80 -8.16 5.99
CA GLY A 126 -2.41 -9.56 5.87
C GLY A 126 -1.94 -10.16 7.19
N ARG A 127 -1.47 -11.40 7.15
CA ARG A 127 -1.02 -12.16 8.32
C ARG A 127 0.50 -12.10 8.45
N VAL A 128 0.99 -11.78 9.64
CA VAL A 128 2.43 -11.83 9.92
C VAL A 128 2.90 -13.29 10.06
N ASP A 129 4.03 -13.62 9.44
CA ASP A 129 4.73 -14.91 9.58
C ASP A 129 6.22 -14.67 9.89
N LEU A 130 6.70 -15.19 11.02
CA LEU A 130 8.11 -15.08 11.42
C LEU A 130 9.02 -16.20 10.88
N ARG A 131 8.43 -17.30 10.40
CA ARG A 131 9.16 -18.46 9.86
C ARG A 131 9.57 -18.20 8.42
N GLN A 132 8.71 -17.53 7.66
CA GLN A 132 8.97 -17.09 6.30
C GLN A 132 9.55 -15.67 6.34
N LYS A 133 10.70 -15.46 5.71
CA LYS A 133 11.43 -14.18 5.74
C LYS A 133 11.92 -13.76 4.35
N GLY A 134 11.11 -14.04 3.33
CA GLY A 134 11.42 -13.73 1.93
C GLY A 134 12.75 -14.31 1.43
N HIS A 135 13.30 -13.69 0.39
CA HIS A 135 14.57 -14.08 -0.23
C HIS A 135 15.71 -14.09 0.81
N ASN A 136 16.49 -15.18 0.85
CA ASN A 136 17.63 -15.38 1.76
C ASN A 136 17.36 -15.17 3.27
N LYS A 137 16.10 -15.17 3.71
CA LYS A 137 15.70 -14.87 5.10
C LYS A 137 16.13 -13.48 5.58
N ALA A 138 16.26 -12.52 4.67
CA ALA A 138 16.81 -11.20 4.99
C ALA A 138 15.82 -10.26 5.68
N TYR A 139 14.51 -10.51 5.53
CA TYR A 139 13.45 -9.64 6.04
C TYR A 139 13.12 -9.91 7.50
N ARG A 140 12.58 -8.90 8.18
CA ARG A 140 12.18 -9.00 9.59
C ARG A 140 11.11 -10.07 9.80
N ALA A 141 10.14 -10.10 8.90
CA ALA A 141 9.02 -11.03 8.82
C ALA A 141 8.43 -11.01 7.39
N THR A 142 7.54 -11.95 7.11
CA THR A 142 6.65 -11.91 5.95
C THR A 142 5.25 -11.46 6.36
N ILE A 143 4.57 -10.71 5.49
CA ILE A 143 3.13 -10.51 5.54
C ILE A 143 2.54 -11.36 4.41
N ASP A 144 1.87 -12.44 4.81
CA ASP A 144 1.16 -13.40 3.96
C ASP A 144 -0.33 -13.03 3.85
N ASP A 145 -1.07 -13.79 3.05
CA ASP A 145 -2.54 -13.72 2.95
C ASP A 145 -3.04 -12.29 2.72
N ILE A 146 -2.39 -11.59 1.79
CA ILE A 146 -2.70 -10.18 1.50
C ILE A 146 -4.09 -10.06 0.91
N SER A 147 -5.01 -9.47 1.66
CA SER A 147 -6.43 -9.33 1.30
C SER A 147 -6.84 -7.90 0.97
N TYR A 148 -5.95 -6.94 1.21
CA TYR A 148 -6.20 -5.52 1.00
C TYR A 148 -4.89 -4.81 0.65
N ILE A 149 -4.95 -3.97 -0.38
CA ILE A 149 -3.92 -2.97 -0.68
C ILE A 149 -4.59 -1.66 -1.07
N GLU A 150 -4.24 -0.60 -0.35
CA GLU A 150 -4.53 0.77 -0.75
C GLU A 150 -3.24 1.46 -1.18
N ILE A 151 -3.27 2.07 -2.36
CA ILE A 151 -2.15 2.82 -2.94
C ILE A 151 -2.50 4.30 -2.88
N GLU A 152 -1.63 5.09 -2.24
CA GLU A 152 -1.77 6.54 -2.14
C GLU A 152 -1.22 7.29 -3.36
#